data_AF-A0A9E3VU12-F1
#
_entry.id   AF-A0A9E3VU12-F1
#
_cell.length_a   1.000
_cell.length_b   1.000
_cell.length_c   1.000
_cell.angle_alpha   90.00
_cell.angle_beta   90.00
_cell.angle_gamma   90.00
#
_symmetry.space_group_name_H-M   'P 1'
#
loop_
_entity.id
_entity.type
_entity.pdbx_description
1 polymer ?
#
loop_
_entity_poly.entity_id
_entity_poly.type
_entity_poly.pdbx_seq_one_letter_code
_entity_poly.pdbx_strand_id
1 'polypeptide(L)'
;AAYSSADSAITALTTSVSVDFLGAEKKRTAGLRQHHLQRYLIHFGVTSVILIIIVLFREINNQAVISRLFTIAGYTYGPLLGLFAFGLFTKYEIKDRFVPLVALAAPVLTYLININSAALFFGYQFGFELLILNGLLTFAGLWLLKKQSLIKSPLKQ
;
A
#
# COMPACT_ATOMS: atom_id res chain seq x y z
N ALA A 1 12.12 12.77 18.17
CA ALA A 1 11.02 12.38 17.26
C ALA A 1 11.35 11.11 16.47
N ALA A 2 12.41 11.10 15.65
CA ALA A 2 12.74 9.97 14.76
C ALA A 2 12.84 8.58 15.44
N TYR A 3 13.47 8.47 16.61
CA TYR A 3 13.59 7.20 17.34
C TYR A 3 12.24 6.61 17.76
N SER A 4 11.30 7.44 18.22
CA SER A 4 9.96 6.99 18.63
C SER A 4 9.10 6.58 17.43
N SER A 5 9.23 7.28 16.30
CA SER A 5 8.58 6.91 15.04
C SER A 5 9.13 5.58 14.48
N ALA A 6 10.45 5.36 14.58
CA ALA A 6 11.08 4.12 14.14
C ALA A 6 10.63 2.91 14.98
N ASP A 7 10.60 3.05 16.31
CA ASP A 7 10.16 1.99 17.22
C ASP A 7 8.70 1.56 16.97
N SER A 8 7.83 2.54 16.74
CA SER A 8 6.42 2.30 16.38
C SER A 8 6.29 1.56 15.05
N ALA A 9 7.08 1.93 14.03
CA ALA A 9 7.07 1.27 12.73
C ALA A 9 7.57 -0.18 12.79
N ILE A 10 8.64 -0.45 13.55
CA ILE A 10 9.17 -1.81 13.76
C ILE A 10 8.14 -2.67 14.49
N THR A 11 7.46 -2.12 15.50
CA THR A 11 6.41 -2.82 16.26
C THR A 11 5.20 -3.15 15.38
N ALA A 12 4.74 -2.20 14.57
CA ALA A 12 3.64 -2.43 13.63
C ALA A 12 4.00 -3.52 12.61
N LEU A 13 5.20 -3.46 12.02
CA LEU A 13 5.69 -4.45 11.08
C LEU A 13 5.83 -5.84 11.72
N THR A 14 6.39 -5.93 12.93
CA THR A 14 6.48 -7.18 13.70
C THR A 14 5.10 -7.78 13.93
N THR A 15 4.11 -6.94 14.24
CA THR A 15 2.73 -7.38 14.48
C THR A 15 2.10 -7.92 13.20
N SER A 16 2.20 -7.20 12.08
CA SER A 16 1.71 -7.68 10.78
C SER A 16 2.39 -8.98 10.34
N VAL A 17 3.71 -9.11 10.49
CA VAL A 17 4.41 -10.37 10.17
C VAL A 17 3.97 -11.51 11.09
N SER A 18 3.80 -11.23 12.38
CA SER A 18 3.39 -12.24 13.37
C SER A 18 1.95 -12.72 13.15
N VAL A 19 1.02 -11.81 12.88
CA VAL A 19 -0.41 -12.12 12.79
C VAL A 19 -0.81 -12.49 11.36
N ASP A 20 -0.47 -11.65 10.37
CA ASP A 20 -0.95 -11.80 9.00
C ASP A 20 -0.19 -12.89 8.23
N PHE A 21 1.14 -12.97 8.40
CA PHE A 21 1.97 -13.95 7.67
C PHE A 21 2.13 -15.27 8.42
N LEU A 22 2.47 -15.22 9.71
CA LEU A 22 2.76 -16.42 10.52
C LEU A 22 1.51 -17.01 11.19
N GLY A 23 0.38 -16.31 11.13
CA GLY A 23 -0.89 -16.80 11.66
C GLY A 23 -0.82 -17.09 13.16
N ALA A 24 0.00 -16.36 13.92
CA ALA A 24 0.21 -16.62 15.35
C ALA A 24 -1.12 -16.59 16.14
N GLU A 25 -2.11 -15.82 15.69
CA GLU A 25 -3.45 -15.79 16.28
C GLU A 25 -4.19 -17.14 16.17
N LYS A 26 -3.97 -17.89 15.07
CA LYS A 26 -4.55 -19.23 14.84
C LYS A 26 -3.95 -20.33 15.72
N LYS A 27 -2.78 -20.09 16.33
CA LYS A 27 -2.10 -21.01 17.27
C LYS A 27 -2.41 -20.72 18.75
N ARG A 28 -3.54 -20.08 19.04
CA ARG A 28 -4.03 -19.85 20.43
C ARG A 28 -4.25 -21.14 21.25
N THR A 29 -4.24 -22.31 20.60
CA THR A 29 -4.38 -23.63 21.25
C THR A 29 -3.06 -24.25 21.72
N ALA A 30 -1.90 -23.69 21.36
CA ALA A 30 -0.60 -24.10 21.91
C ALA A 30 -0.17 -23.10 22.98
N GLY A 31 0.23 -23.57 24.17
CA GLY A 31 0.25 -22.79 25.42
C GLY A 31 0.97 -21.43 25.40
N LEU A 32 0.57 -20.55 26.33
CA LEU A 32 0.97 -19.13 26.49
C LEU A 32 2.49 -18.85 26.41
N ARG A 33 3.33 -19.82 26.74
CA ARG A 33 4.80 -19.69 26.73
C ARG A 33 5.40 -19.74 25.32
N GLN A 34 4.78 -20.47 24.40
CA GLN A 34 5.26 -20.65 23.02
C GLN A 34 4.98 -19.41 22.16
N HIS A 35 3.92 -18.67 22.50
CA HIS A 35 3.53 -17.41 21.87
C HIS A 35 4.54 -16.29 22.11
N HIS A 36 5.00 -16.12 23.35
CA HIS A 36 6.01 -15.12 23.70
C HIS A 36 7.35 -15.36 23.00
N LEU A 37 7.79 -16.62 22.91
CA LEU A 37 9.03 -16.98 22.21
C LEU A 37 8.93 -16.73 20.70
N GLN A 38 7.79 -17.07 20.08
CA GLN A 38 7.56 -16.80 18.67
C GLN A 38 7.59 -15.30 18.37
N ARG A 39 6.90 -14.48 19.18
CA ARG A 39 6.92 -13.02 19.01
C ARG A 39 8.32 -12.44 19.18
N TYR A 40 9.10 -12.96 20.13
CA TYR A 40 10.49 -12.54 20.35
C TYR A 40 11.39 -12.89 19.16
N LEU A 41 11.26 -14.11 18.60
CA LEU A 41 12.01 -14.52 17.41
C LEU A 41 11.65 -13.69 16.17
N ILE A 42 10.36 -13.39 15.97
CA ILE A 42 9.89 -12.56 14.86
C ILE A 42 10.41 -11.13 15.02
N HIS A 43 10.30 -10.56 16.22
CA HIS A 43 10.80 -9.22 16.50
C HIS A 43 12.32 -9.14 16.29
N PHE A 44 13.08 -10.13 16.77
CA PHE A 44 14.51 -10.23 16.54
C PHE A 44 14.85 -10.30 15.04
N GLY A 45 14.09 -11.09 14.27
CA GLY A 45 14.23 -11.18 12.82
C GLY A 45 13.95 -9.85 12.12
N VAL A 46 12.83 -9.19 12.44
CA VAL A 46 12.45 -7.89 11.85
C VAL A 46 13.49 -6.82 12.18
N THR A 47 13.92 -6.72 13.44
CA THR A 47 14.95 -5.76 13.87
C THR A 47 16.29 -6.03 13.18
N SER A 48 16.68 -7.30 13.02
CA SER A 48 17.90 -7.67 12.30
C SER A 48 17.86 -7.26 10.82
N VAL A 49 16.73 -7.50 10.14
CA VAL A 49 16.53 -7.08 8.74
C VAL A 49 16.59 -5.56 8.61
N ILE A 50 15.91 -4.83 9.49
CA ILE A 50 15.94 -3.35 9.49
C ILE A 50 17.37 -2.83 9.72
N LEU A 51 18.13 -3.44 10.64
CA LEU A 51 19.53 -3.11 10.87
C LEU A 51 20.39 -3.31 9.62
N ILE A 52 20.24 -4.44 8.93
CA ILE A 52 20.94 -4.72 7.67
C ILE A 52 20.60 -3.66 6.63
N ILE A 53 19.32 -3.34 6.46
CA ILE A 53 18.87 -2.29 5.54
C ILE A 53 19.53 -0.95 5.89
N ILE A 54 19.57 -0.54 7.16
CA ILE A 54 20.22 0.71 7.60
C ILE A 54 21.71 0.73 7.22
N VAL A 55 22.43 -0.37 7.47
CA VAL A 55 23.86 -0.49 7.10
C VAL A 55 24.05 -0.38 5.59
N LEU A 56 23.21 -1.07 4.79
CA LEU A 56 23.26 -0.99 3.33
C LEU A 56 22.98 0.43 2.82
N PHE A 57 21.98 1.11 3.37
CA PHE A 57 21.68 2.50 3.01
C PHE A 57 22.84 3.44 3.37
N ARG A 58 23.54 3.19 4.49
CA ARG A 58 24.72 3.96 4.89
C ARG A 58 25.89 3.78 3.92
N GLU A 59 26.14 2.57 3.44
CA GLU A 59 27.22 2.31 2.47
C GLU A 59 26.90 2.89 1.09
N ILE A 60 25.62 2.84 0.68
CA ILE A 60 25.22 3.32 -0.65
C ILE A 60 25.10 4.86 -0.68
N ASN A 61 24.92 5.53 0.47
CA ASN A 61 24.78 6.99 0.69
C ASN A 61 24.65 7.87 -0.57
N ASN A 62 23.60 7.63 -1.34
CA ASN A 62 23.34 8.36 -2.56
C ASN A 62 21.88 8.81 -2.53
N GLN A 63 21.64 10.11 -2.68
CA GLN A 63 20.30 10.71 -2.67
C GLN A 63 19.36 10.04 -3.69
N ALA A 64 19.94 9.46 -4.74
CA ALA A 64 19.24 8.66 -5.74
C ALA A 64 18.51 7.41 -5.18
N VAL A 65 18.97 6.82 -4.08
CA VAL A 65 18.28 5.64 -3.49
C VAL A 65 17.01 6.08 -2.77
N ILE A 66 17.09 7.18 -2.01
CA ILE A 66 15.95 7.74 -1.28
C ILE A 66 14.85 8.12 -2.28
N SER A 67 15.21 8.83 -3.35
CA SER A 67 14.24 9.21 -4.39
C SER A 67 13.60 7.98 -5.06
N ARG A 68 14.38 6.95 -5.41
CA ARG A 68 13.85 5.69 -5.95
C ARG A 68 12.90 4.98 -4.99
N LEU A 69 13.23 4.95 -3.70
CA LEU A 69 12.37 4.35 -2.68
C LEU A 69 11.02 5.09 -2.62
N PHE A 70 11.04 6.41 -2.64
CA PHE A 70 9.82 7.21 -2.68
C PHE A 70 9.03 7.05 -3.98
N THR A 71 9.70 6.91 -5.13
CA THR A 71 9.04 6.61 -6.41
C THR A 71 8.32 5.26 -6.34
N ILE A 72 8.97 4.22 -5.85
CA ILE A 72 8.36 2.89 -5.69
C ILE A 72 7.19 2.95 -4.70
N ALA A 73 7.36 3.65 -3.58
CA ALA A 73 6.31 3.91 -2.62
C ALA A 73 5.12 4.65 -3.27
N GLY A 74 5.37 5.59 -4.18
CA GLY A 74 4.34 6.27 -4.97
C GLY A 74 3.51 5.30 -5.82
N TYR A 75 4.17 4.33 -6.46
CA TYR A 75 3.49 3.32 -7.28
C TYR A 75 2.72 2.28 -6.47
N THR A 76 3.20 1.88 -5.30
CA THR A 76 2.54 0.86 -4.46
C THR A 76 1.46 1.45 -3.55
N TYR A 77 1.71 2.61 -2.95
CA TYR A 77 0.73 3.28 -2.09
C TYR A 77 -0.31 4.07 -2.88
N GLY A 78 -0.06 4.41 -4.16
CA GLY A 78 -1.01 5.11 -5.01
C GLY A 78 -2.36 4.39 -5.11
N PRO A 79 -2.40 3.12 -5.54
CA PRO A 79 -3.65 2.35 -5.60
C PRO A 79 -4.31 2.15 -4.24
N LEU A 80 -3.52 1.93 -3.19
CA LEU A 80 -4.04 1.79 -1.82
C LEU A 80 -4.72 3.08 -1.36
N LEU A 81 -4.12 4.23 -1.64
CA LEU A 81 -4.69 5.55 -1.37
C LEU A 81 -5.99 5.76 -2.14
N GLY A 82 -6.03 5.41 -3.43
CA GLY A 82 -7.24 5.52 -4.24
C GLY A 82 -8.38 4.61 -3.77
N LEU A 83 -8.07 3.37 -3.40
CA LEU A 83 -9.04 2.42 -2.84
C LEU A 83 -9.58 2.90 -1.48
N PHE A 84 -8.70 3.39 -0.61
CA PHE A 84 -9.08 3.90 0.71
C PHE A 84 -9.92 5.18 0.60
N ALA A 85 -9.53 6.12 -0.27
CA ALA A 85 -10.30 7.32 -0.55
C ALA A 85 -11.68 6.96 -1.13
N PHE A 86 -11.76 6.00 -2.04
CA PHE A 86 -13.04 5.55 -2.59
C PHE A 86 -13.96 4.98 -1.51
N GLY A 87 -13.44 4.11 -0.64
CA GLY A 87 -14.21 3.55 0.46
C GLY A 87 -14.67 4.59 1.50
N LEU A 88 -13.89 5.64 1.74
CA LEU A 88 -14.24 6.70 2.68
C LEU A 88 -15.28 7.68 2.12
N PHE A 89 -15.13 8.09 0.85
CA PHE A 89 -15.98 9.12 0.23
C PHE A 89 -17.21 8.54 -0.48
N THR A 90 -17.25 7.25 -0.77
CA THR A 90 -18.28 6.63 -1.62
C THR A 90 -18.93 5.43 -0.94
N LYS A 91 -20.27 5.35 -0.99
CA LYS A 91 -21.06 4.22 -0.44
C LYS A 91 -21.33 3.09 -1.46
N TYR A 92 -20.74 3.16 -2.64
CA TYR A 92 -21.01 2.19 -3.71
C TYR A 92 -20.22 0.90 -3.47
N GLU A 93 -20.88 -0.24 -3.63
CA GLU A 93 -20.21 -1.53 -3.66
C GLU A 93 -19.43 -1.70 -4.97
N ILE A 94 -18.15 -2.02 -4.83
CA ILE A 94 -17.28 -2.36 -5.94
C ILE A 94 -17.35 -3.87 -6.17
N LYS A 95 -17.23 -4.30 -7.43
CA LYS A 95 -17.02 -5.72 -7.72
C LYS A 95 -15.58 -6.11 -7.36
N ASP A 96 -15.40 -6.85 -6.27
CA ASP A 96 -14.08 -7.28 -5.76
C ASP A 96 -13.18 -7.91 -6.84
N ARG A 97 -13.78 -8.60 -7.82
CA ARG A 97 -13.05 -9.23 -8.93
C ARG A 97 -12.28 -8.26 -9.83
N PHE A 98 -12.73 -7.00 -9.93
CA PHE A 98 -12.10 -5.99 -10.80
C PHE A 98 -11.13 -5.07 -10.04
N VAL A 99 -11.16 -5.07 -8.70
CA VAL A 99 -10.29 -4.23 -7.87
C VAL A 99 -8.79 -4.48 -8.15
N PRO A 100 -8.29 -5.74 -8.21
CA PRO A 100 -6.89 -5.99 -8.51
C PRO A 100 -6.48 -5.52 -9.90
N LEU A 101 -7.40 -5.62 -10.88
CA LEU A 101 -7.15 -5.18 -12.25
C LEU A 101 -6.99 -3.67 -12.33
N VAL A 102 -7.84 -2.91 -11.63
CA VAL A 102 -7.73 -1.45 -11.54
C VAL A 102 -6.46 -1.04 -10.81
N ALA A 103 -6.14 -1.72 -9.70
CA ALA A 103 -4.96 -1.42 -8.89
C ALA A 103 -3.63 -1.68 -9.65
N LEU A 104 -3.63 -2.58 -10.63
CA LEU A 104 -2.49 -2.78 -11.54
C LEU A 104 -2.54 -1.85 -12.75
N ALA A 105 -3.73 -1.55 -13.28
CA ALA A 105 -3.88 -0.65 -14.42
C ALA A 105 -3.52 0.80 -14.07
N ALA A 106 -3.82 1.27 -12.86
CA ALA A 106 -3.56 2.64 -12.45
C ALA A 106 -2.06 3.02 -12.44
N PRO A 107 -1.13 2.23 -11.86
CA PRO A 107 0.31 2.46 -11.98
C PRO A 107 0.80 2.47 -13.44
N VAL A 108 0.25 1.58 -14.28
CA VAL A 108 0.62 1.51 -15.71
C VAL A 108 0.15 2.76 -16.44
N LEU A 109 -1.07 3.22 -16.21
CA LEU A 109 -1.60 4.46 -16.78
C LEU A 109 -0.83 5.68 -16.27
N THR A 110 -0.52 5.74 -14.97
CA THR A 110 0.34 6.79 -14.40
C THR A 110 1.72 6.81 -15.05
N TYR A 111 2.32 5.64 -15.29
CA TYR A 111 3.61 5.54 -15.96
C TYR A 111 3.56 6.01 -17.42
N LEU A 112 2.52 5.62 -18.16
CA LEU A 112 2.30 6.10 -19.54
C LEU A 112 2.09 7.62 -19.58
N ILE A 113 1.34 8.19 -18.64
CA ILE A 113 1.14 9.64 -18.52
C ILE A 113 2.46 10.34 -18.19
N ASN A 114 3.29 9.77 -17.32
CA ASN A 114 4.59 10.35 -16.96
C ASN A 114 5.58 10.36 -18.14
N ILE A 115 5.58 9.35 -19.01
CA ILE A 115 6.41 9.37 -20.24
C ILE A 115 5.94 10.46 -21.20
N ASN A 116 4.61 10.62 -21.33
CA ASN A 116 4.02 11.59 -22.23
C ASN A 116 3.97 13.01 -21.62
N SER A 117 4.18 13.17 -20.31
CA SER A 117 4.07 14.47 -19.62
C SER A 117 5.16 15.45 -20.05
N ALA A 118 6.35 14.96 -20.42
CA ALA A 118 7.40 15.83 -20.96
C ALA A 118 6.96 16.54 -22.26
N ALA A 119 6.11 15.89 -23.07
CA ALA A 119 5.57 16.45 -24.31
C ALA A 119 4.24 17.21 -24.10
N LEU A 120 3.37 16.75 -23.19
CA LEU A 120 2.04 17.33 -22.95
C LEU A 120 2.03 18.49 -21.94
N PHE A 121 2.97 18.52 -20.99
CA PHE A 121 3.03 19.49 -19.90
C PHE A 121 4.33 20.32 -19.93
N PHE A 122 4.74 20.83 -21.09
CA PHE A 122 5.87 21.78 -21.21
C PHE A 122 7.15 21.33 -20.47
N GLY A 123 7.48 20.03 -20.50
CA GLY A 123 8.66 19.48 -19.82
C GLY A 123 8.48 19.11 -18.34
N TYR A 124 7.24 19.06 -17.82
CA TYR A 124 6.97 18.67 -16.43
C TYR A 124 7.31 17.20 -16.16
N GLN A 125 8.19 16.97 -15.19
CA GLN A 125 8.54 15.63 -14.71
C GLN A 125 7.83 15.35 -13.40
N PHE A 126 6.95 14.34 -13.39
CA PHE A 126 6.28 13.95 -12.16
C PHE A 126 7.27 13.24 -11.22
N GLY A 127 7.44 13.82 -10.03
CA GLY A 127 8.20 13.22 -8.94
C GLY A 127 7.27 12.51 -7.96
N PHE A 128 7.12 13.05 -6.76
CA PHE A 128 6.27 12.50 -5.71
C PHE A 128 4.77 12.55 -6.01
N GLU A 129 4.36 13.43 -6.93
CA GLU A 129 2.98 13.60 -7.35
C GLU A 129 2.42 12.38 -8.08
N LEU A 130 3.29 11.49 -8.57
CA LEU A 130 2.93 10.16 -9.08
C LEU A 130 2.00 9.43 -8.10
N LEU A 131 2.21 9.59 -6.79
CA LEU A 131 1.38 9.01 -5.74
C LEU A 131 -0.07 9.51 -5.84
N ILE A 132 -0.25 10.84 -5.90
CA ILE A 132 -1.57 11.49 -5.92
C ILE A 132 -2.26 11.17 -7.25
N LEU A 133 -1.53 11.27 -8.37
CA LEU A 133 -2.04 10.97 -9.70
C LEU A 133 -2.52 9.51 -9.80
N ASN A 134 -1.72 8.56 -9.31
CA ASN A 134 -2.08 7.14 -9.29
C ASN A 134 -3.29 6.86 -8.38
N GLY A 135 -3.35 7.51 -7.21
CA GLY A 135 -4.52 7.44 -6.33
C GLY A 135 -5.79 7.97 -6.99
N LEU A 136 -5.72 9.09 -7.69
CA LEU A 136 -6.85 9.66 -8.43
C LEU A 136 -7.30 8.77 -9.59
N LEU A 137 -6.36 8.22 -10.36
CA LEU A 137 -6.69 7.28 -11.45
C LEU A 137 -7.33 6.00 -10.91
N THR A 138 -6.85 5.49 -9.78
CA THR A 138 -7.45 4.33 -9.11
C THR A 138 -8.88 4.66 -8.65
N PHE A 139 -9.09 5.80 -8.00
CA PHE A 139 -10.41 6.26 -7.59
C PHE A 139 -11.38 6.40 -8.78
N ALA A 140 -10.91 7.03 -9.87
CA ALA A 140 -11.70 7.20 -11.09
C ALA A 140 -12.03 5.86 -11.76
N GLY A 141 -11.07 4.93 -11.82
CA GLY A 141 -11.28 3.58 -12.34
C GLY A 141 -12.32 2.80 -11.54
N LEU A 142 -12.26 2.88 -10.20
CA LEU A 142 -13.26 2.28 -9.32
C LEU A 142 -14.64 2.92 -9.48
N TRP A 143 -14.70 4.25 -9.65
CA TRP A 143 -15.94 4.97 -9.91
C TRP A 143 -16.63 4.55 -11.20
N LEU A 144 -15.87 4.30 -12.27
CA LEU A 144 -16.41 3.80 -13.54
C LEU A 144 -16.92 2.36 -13.43
N LEU A 145 -16.31 1.54 -12.57
CA LEU A 145 -16.67 0.14 -12.36
C LEU A 145 -17.72 -0.06 -11.25
N LYS A 146 -18.26 1.03 -10.68
CA LYS A 146 -19.30 0.96 -9.66
C LYS A 146 -20.47 0.13 -10.17
N LYS A 147 -20.95 -0.79 -9.34
CA LYS A 147 -22.18 -1.52 -9.63
C LYS A 147 -23.33 -0.53 -9.49
N GLN A 148 -24.05 -0.22 -10.58
CA GLN A 148 -25.39 0.35 -10.42
C GLN A 148 -26.19 -0.67 -9.62
N SER A 149 -26.49 -0.35 -8.37
CA SER A 149 -27.57 -1.03 -7.66
C SER A 149 -28.82 -0.77 -8.49
N LEU A 150 -29.18 -1.75 -9.33
CA LEU A 150 -30.50 -1.80 -9.92
C LEU A 150 -31.44 -1.87 -8.73
N ILE A 151 -32.05 -0.73 -8.41
CA ILE A 151 -33.20 -0.66 -7.51
C ILE A 151 -34.20 -1.65 -8.11
N LYS A 152 -34.25 -2.87 -7.57
CA LYS A 152 -35.37 -3.76 -7.79
C LYS A 152 -36.56 -3.03 -7.19
N SER A 153 -37.30 -2.33 -8.05
CA SER A 153 -38.66 -1.88 -7.74
C SER A 153 -39.40 -3.07 -7.12
N PRO A 154 -39.96 -2.93 -5.90
CA PRO A 154 -40.85 -3.95 -5.40
C PRO A 154 -42.13 -3.87 -6.23
N LEU A 155 -42.15 -4.56 -7.36
CA LEU A 155 -43.40 -5.02 -7.94
C LEU A 155 -43.96 -6.08 -6.99
N LYS A 156 -44.91 -5.69 -6.15
CA LYS A 156 -45.87 -6.63 -5.58
C LYS A 156 -47.22 -5.95 -5.37
N GLN A 157 -48.09 -6.25 -6.33
CA GLN A 157 -49.54 -6.49 -6.25
C GLN A 157 -50.43 -5.38 -5.67
#